data_AF-A0A017S459-F1
#
_entry.id   AF-A0A017S459-F1
#
_cell.length_a   1.000
_cell.length_b   1.000
_cell.length_c   1.000
_cell.angle_alpha   90.00
_cell.angle_beta   90.00
_cell.angle_gamma   90.00
#
_symmetry.space_group_name_H-M   'P 1'
#
loop_
_entity.id
_entity.type
_entity.pdbx_description
1 polymer ?
#
loop_
_entity_poly.entity_id
_entity_poly.type
_entity_poly.pdbx_seq_one_letter_code
_entity_poly.pdbx_strand_id
1 'polypeptide(L)'
;MAKQLDFLALGKEIKGIRTTEGFDVLVSYSEEKINQLLRARSQEMKSILNFGPLKTSYSDPVTDEDVELDVFMTLEHPLIQFEDEHGNITLTFDIQKAHYDVIGHNRTITLPSGMVLSFKTTLSNVTGTVDSSQSKDGFAGKGAKAAPANKTVPINPDEKDVSQGVCITFQKASVDLIGTTDESRKAVKGKTFMLDALKQYFQENAELKYFVAGVSNL
;
A
#
# COMPACT_ATOMS: atom_id res chain seq x y z
N MET A 1 24.07 -30.47 38.21
CA MET A 1 23.80 -31.34 37.05
C MET A 1 22.54 -30.84 36.37
N ALA A 2 22.63 -30.44 35.10
CA ALA A 2 21.44 -30.13 34.31
C ALA A 2 20.65 -31.43 34.10
N LYS A 3 19.37 -31.43 34.44
CA LYS A 3 18.50 -32.59 34.21
C LYS A 3 18.14 -32.57 32.73
N GLN A 4 18.68 -33.50 31.95
CA GLN A 4 18.23 -33.71 30.57
C GLN A 4 16.80 -34.22 30.66
N LEU A 5 15.86 -33.30 30.44
CA LEU A 5 14.45 -33.64 30.39
C LEU A 5 14.21 -34.35 29.07
N ASP A 6 13.42 -35.42 29.11
CA ASP A 6 12.86 -35.93 27.87
C ASP A 6 11.96 -34.86 27.24
N PHE A 7 11.73 -35.02 25.95
CA PHE A 7 10.98 -34.06 25.15
C PHE A 7 9.57 -33.78 25.72
N LEU A 8 8.94 -34.76 26.39
CA LEU A 8 7.61 -34.62 26.96
C LEU A 8 7.60 -33.77 28.24
N ALA A 9 8.64 -33.88 29.06
CA ALA A 9 8.82 -33.03 30.22
C ALA A 9 9.24 -31.60 29.83
N LEU A 10 10.05 -31.44 28.77
CA LEU A 10 10.40 -30.14 28.19
C LEU A 10 9.15 -29.39 27.72
N GLY A 11 8.25 -30.09 27.03
CA GLY A 11 6.97 -29.55 26.52
C GLY A 11 5.99 -29.08 27.59
N LYS A 12 6.03 -29.67 28.79
CA LYS A 12 5.21 -29.20 29.93
C LYS A 12 5.76 -27.93 30.58
N GLU A 13 7.07 -27.72 30.55
CA GLU A 13 7.69 -26.52 31.09
C GLU A 13 7.51 -25.29 30.19
N ILE A 14 7.54 -25.45 28.87
CA ILE A 14 7.41 -24.32 27.92
C ILE A 14 5.98 -23.82 27.71
N LYS A 15 5.01 -24.40 28.40
CA LYS A 15 3.59 -24.06 28.23
C LYS A 15 3.25 -22.77 28.98
N GLY A 16 2.79 -21.74 28.25
CA GLY A 16 2.54 -20.38 28.77
C GLY A 16 3.69 -19.39 28.57
N ILE A 17 4.76 -19.83 27.91
CA ILE A 17 5.95 -19.03 27.61
C ILE A 17 5.83 -18.53 26.18
N ARG A 18 6.10 -17.22 25.94
CA ARG A 18 6.13 -16.63 24.59
C ARG A 18 7.04 -17.47 23.70
N THR A 19 6.49 -18.05 22.64
CA THR A 19 7.16 -18.93 21.70
C THR A 19 7.26 -18.25 20.34
N THR A 20 8.31 -18.57 19.59
CA THR A 20 8.48 -18.15 18.20
C THR A 20 7.76 -19.08 17.23
N GLU A 21 6.95 -20.03 17.71
CA GLU A 21 6.14 -20.94 16.89
C GLU A 21 6.95 -21.67 15.80
N GLY A 22 8.18 -22.08 16.14
CA GLY A 22 9.07 -22.81 15.23
C GLY A 22 9.88 -21.93 14.28
N PHE A 23 9.77 -20.60 14.37
CA PHE A 23 10.68 -19.68 13.69
C PHE A 23 11.99 -19.51 14.46
N ASP A 24 13.12 -19.45 13.74
CA ASP A 24 14.44 -19.18 14.32
C ASP A 24 14.56 -17.74 14.83
N VAL A 25 13.98 -16.78 14.08
CA VAL A 25 13.97 -15.34 14.40
C VAL A 25 12.62 -14.76 14.02
N LEU A 26 12.05 -13.95 14.93
CA LEU A 26 10.83 -13.18 14.68
C LEU A 26 11.15 -11.69 14.83
N VAL A 27 10.82 -10.91 13.79
CA VAL A 27 10.96 -9.45 13.80
C VAL A 27 9.57 -8.84 13.85
N SER A 28 9.34 -7.92 14.78
CA SER A 28 8.05 -7.25 14.95
C SER A 28 8.22 -5.74 15.04
N TYR A 29 7.26 -5.03 14.44
CA TYR A 29 7.14 -3.58 14.48
C TYR A 29 5.72 -3.23 14.90
N SER A 30 5.54 -2.13 15.62
CA SER A 30 4.20 -1.60 15.86
C SER A 30 3.66 -0.93 14.60
N GLU A 31 2.34 -0.98 14.41
CA GLU A 31 1.66 -0.29 13.30
C GLU A 31 2.01 1.21 13.28
N GLU A 32 2.11 1.85 14.45
CA GLU A 32 2.52 3.25 14.58
C GLU A 32 3.91 3.51 13.97
N LYS A 33 4.88 2.61 14.20
CA LYS A 33 6.23 2.75 13.64
C LYS A 33 6.24 2.55 12.14
N ILE A 34 5.42 1.64 11.63
CA ILE A 34 5.23 1.46 10.19
C ILE A 34 4.63 2.73 9.59
N ASN A 35 3.61 3.32 10.22
CA ASN A 35 3.02 4.59 9.79
C ASN A 35 4.01 5.76 9.81
N GLN A 36 4.89 5.83 10.81
CA GLN A 36 5.99 6.83 10.84
C GLN A 36 6.95 6.64 9.66
N LEU A 37 7.31 5.39 9.33
CA LEU A 37 8.17 5.07 8.18
C LEU A 37 7.49 5.43 6.85
N LEU A 38 6.22 5.07 6.67
CA LEU A 38 5.44 5.39 5.47
C LEU A 38 5.32 6.90 5.27
N ARG A 39 5.08 7.65 6.35
CA ARG A 39 5.06 9.12 6.31
C ARG A 39 6.40 9.69 5.87
N ALA A 40 7.50 9.24 6.47
CA ALA A 40 8.84 9.73 6.11
C ALA A 40 9.16 9.47 4.62
N ARG A 41 8.80 8.29 4.10
CA ARG A 41 9.07 7.94 2.69
C ARG A 41 8.17 8.66 1.70
N SER A 42 6.91 8.85 2.04
CA SER A 42 5.96 9.55 1.16
C SER A 42 6.28 11.03 0.98
N GLN A 43 7.04 11.66 1.90
CA GLN A 43 7.54 13.03 1.70
C GLN A 43 8.38 13.21 0.42
N GLU A 44 9.05 12.14 -0.03
CA GLU A 44 9.85 12.16 -1.24
C GLU A 44 9.02 11.81 -2.50
N MET A 45 7.83 11.23 -2.33
CA MET A 45 6.95 10.73 -3.40
C MET A 45 5.93 11.77 -3.86
N LYS A 46 6.45 12.88 -4.42
CA LYS A 46 5.61 14.04 -4.81
C LYS A 46 4.57 13.73 -5.89
N SER A 47 4.86 12.79 -6.80
CA SER A 47 3.99 12.45 -7.93
C SER A 47 2.67 11.78 -7.50
N ILE A 48 2.66 11.10 -6.36
CA ILE A 48 1.50 10.37 -5.84
C ILE A 48 0.70 11.23 -4.86
N LEU A 49 1.39 12.10 -4.12
CA LEU A 49 0.73 13.03 -3.21
C LEU A 49 0.12 14.24 -3.94
N ASN A 50 0.59 14.55 -5.15
CA ASN A 50 0.02 15.60 -5.99
C ASN A 50 -0.02 15.12 -7.43
N PHE A 51 -1.20 14.69 -7.88
CA PHE A 51 -1.37 14.18 -9.23
C PHE A 51 -2.49 14.89 -9.97
N GLY A 52 -2.38 14.84 -11.29
CA GLY A 52 -3.28 15.47 -12.24
C GLY A 52 -2.51 16.08 -13.42
N PRO A 53 -3.11 16.14 -14.62
CA PRO A 53 -4.46 15.67 -14.93
C PRO A 53 -4.54 14.13 -15.01
N LEU A 54 -5.51 13.54 -14.32
CA LEU A 54 -5.89 12.13 -14.45
C LEU A 54 -7.18 12.05 -15.27
N LYS A 55 -7.07 11.50 -16.47
CA LYS A 55 -8.19 11.38 -17.41
C LYS A 55 -9.18 10.31 -16.97
N THR A 56 -10.46 10.64 -17.01
CA THR A 56 -11.57 9.71 -16.86
C THR A 56 -12.78 10.20 -17.66
N SER A 57 -13.85 9.43 -17.71
CA SER A 57 -15.12 9.84 -18.30
C SER A 57 -16.30 9.31 -17.48
N TYR A 58 -17.46 9.93 -17.67
CA TYR A 58 -18.74 9.38 -17.23
C TYR A 58 -19.79 9.57 -18.33
N SER A 59 -20.71 8.61 -18.44
CA SER A 59 -21.88 8.77 -19.30
C SER A 59 -22.93 9.60 -18.56
N ASP A 60 -23.32 10.73 -19.14
CA ASP A 60 -24.37 11.57 -18.56
C ASP A 60 -25.72 10.85 -18.61
N PRO A 61 -26.37 10.59 -17.47
CA PRO A 61 -27.60 9.79 -17.43
C PRO A 61 -28.81 10.50 -18.09
N VAL A 62 -28.70 11.79 -18.41
CA VAL A 62 -29.76 12.57 -19.06
C VAL A 62 -29.57 12.61 -20.57
N THR A 63 -28.33 12.76 -21.05
CA THR A 63 -28.03 12.91 -22.49
C THR A 63 -27.44 11.67 -23.15
N ASP A 64 -27.01 10.68 -22.38
CA ASP A 64 -26.28 9.48 -22.82
C ASP A 64 -24.95 9.79 -23.53
N GLU A 65 -24.43 11.00 -23.34
CA GLU A 65 -23.15 11.43 -23.90
C GLU A 65 -22.01 11.13 -22.91
N ASP A 66 -20.88 10.64 -23.43
CA ASP A 66 -19.66 10.49 -22.66
C ASP A 66 -19.01 11.85 -22.42
N VAL A 67 -18.90 12.22 -21.15
CA VAL A 67 -18.27 13.45 -20.70
C VAL A 67 -16.87 13.14 -20.20
N GLU A 68 -15.85 13.64 -20.91
CA GLU A 68 -14.46 13.51 -20.51
C GLU A 68 -14.08 14.51 -19.42
N LEU A 69 -13.29 14.05 -18.45
CA LEU A 69 -12.90 14.79 -17.26
C LEU A 69 -11.40 14.67 -17.00
N ASP A 70 -10.78 15.77 -16.58
CA ASP A 70 -9.44 15.79 -15.99
C ASP A 70 -9.55 15.95 -14.48
N VAL A 71 -9.07 14.96 -13.72
CA VAL A 71 -9.11 14.94 -12.26
C VAL A 71 -7.76 15.36 -11.68
N PHE A 72 -7.80 16.20 -10.65
CA PHE A 72 -6.62 16.68 -9.93
C PHE A 72 -6.82 16.44 -8.42
N MET A 73 -5.82 15.86 -7.75
CA MET A 73 -5.87 15.65 -6.31
C MET A 73 -4.52 15.92 -5.63
N THR A 74 -4.61 16.50 -4.45
CA THR A 74 -3.55 16.57 -3.44
C THR A 74 -3.95 15.69 -2.26
N LEU A 75 -3.11 14.73 -1.94
CA LEU A 75 -3.28 13.76 -0.87
C LEU A 75 -2.32 14.05 0.29
N GLU A 76 -2.77 13.77 1.51
CA GLU A 76 -1.91 13.63 2.68
C GLU A 76 -1.10 12.32 2.60
N HIS A 77 -0.11 12.18 3.47
CA HIS A 77 0.66 10.95 3.63
C HIS A 77 -0.24 9.73 3.93
N PRO A 78 0.09 8.54 3.40
CA PRO A 78 -0.70 7.36 3.65
C PRO A 78 -0.65 6.90 5.10
N LEU A 79 -1.76 6.32 5.55
CA LEU A 79 -1.83 5.53 6.78
C LEU A 79 -2.21 4.09 6.46
N ILE A 80 -1.47 3.15 7.04
CA ILE A 80 -1.74 1.72 6.98
C ILE A 80 -2.51 1.29 8.23
N GLN A 81 -3.51 0.44 7.99
CA GLN A 81 -4.20 -0.33 9.01
C GLN A 81 -4.14 -1.80 8.63
N PHE A 82 -3.70 -2.66 9.55
CA PHE A 82 -3.72 -4.10 9.36
C PHE A 82 -5.12 -4.65 9.65
N GLU A 83 -5.71 -5.34 8.68
CA GLU A 83 -7.06 -5.90 8.81
C GLU A 83 -7.02 -7.31 9.42
N ASP A 84 -5.97 -8.07 9.12
CA ASP A 84 -5.79 -9.44 9.61
C ASP A 84 -4.33 -9.91 9.65
N GLU A 85 -4.14 -11.14 10.10
CA GLU A 85 -2.85 -11.84 10.16
C GLU A 85 -2.36 -12.37 8.79
N HIS A 86 -3.14 -12.22 7.73
CA HIS A 86 -2.83 -12.68 6.37
C HIS A 86 -2.24 -11.57 5.49
N GLY A 87 -1.92 -10.43 6.08
CA GLY A 87 -1.34 -9.28 5.39
C GLY A 87 -2.35 -8.51 4.55
N ASN A 88 -3.66 -8.67 4.78
CA ASN A 88 -4.65 -7.76 4.23
C ASN A 88 -4.57 -6.43 4.99
N ILE A 89 -4.56 -5.33 4.24
CA ILE A 89 -4.37 -3.99 4.76
C ILE A 89 -5.34 -3.02 4.11
N THR A 90 -5.67 -1.97 4.85
CA THR A 90 -6.30 -0.77 4.32
C THR A 90 -5.26 0.34 4.33
N LEU A 91 -5.06 0.97 3.17
CA LEU A 91 -4.23 2.16 3.01
C LEU A 91 -5.13 3.36 2.75
N THR A 92 -5.09 4.35 3.62
CA THR A 92 -5.91 5.56 3.49
C THR A 92 -5.05 6.79 3.20
N PHE A 93 -5.59 7.68 2.37
CA PHE A 93 -5.04 8.99 2.09
C PHE A 93 -6.13 10.04 2.30
N ASP A 94 -5.88 11.01 3.18
CA ASP A 94 -6.78 12.16 3.31
C ASP A 94 -6.66 13.04 2.06
N ILE A 95 -7.79 13.40 1.45
CA ILE A 95 -7.80 14.28 0.28
C ILE A 95 -7.78 15.73 0.78
N GLN A 96 -6.63 16.39 0.65
CA GLN A 96 -6.45 17.79 1.07
C GLN A 96 -7.13 18.75 0.11
N LYS A 97 -6.98 18.51 -1.19
CA LYS A 97 -7.62 19.30 -2.27
C LYS A 97 -7.95 18.37 -3.41
N ALA A 98 -9.12 18.53 -4.00
CA ALA A 98 -9.45 17.86 -5.24
C ALA A 98 -10.44 18.66 -6.07
N HIS A 99 -10.28 18.60 -7.38
CA HIS A 99 -11.22 19.14 -8.34
C HIS A 99 -11.17 18.32 -9.62
N TYR A 100 -12.17 18.51 -10.49
CA TYR A 100 -12.13 18.00 -11.84
C TYR A 100 -12.63 19.05 -12.83
N ASP A 101 -12.01 19.05 -14.00
CA ASP A 101 -12.38 19.90 -15.13
C ASP A 101 -13.19 19.10 -16.13
N VAL A 102 -14.32 19.67 -16.57
CA VAL A 102 -15.13 19.10 -17.65
C VAL A 102 -14.56 19.56 -18.98
N ILE A 103 -13.97 18.62 -19.72
CA ILE A 103 -13.30 18.89 -20.99
C ILE A 103 -14.32 19.42 -22.01
N GLY A 104 -13.95 20.45 -22.75
CA GLY A 104 -14.84 21.09 -23.74
C GLY A 104 -15.89 22.05 -23.16
N HIS A 105 -16.08 22.10 -21.85
CA HIS A 105 -17.10 22.92 -21.19
C HIS A 105 -16.57 24.02 -20.26
N ASN A 106 -15.24 24.17 -20.14
CA ASN A 106 -14.55 25.16 -19.29
C ASN A 106 -15.16 25.27 -17.88
N ARG A 107 -15.49 24.12 -17.30
CA ARG A 107 -16.17 24.02 -16.00
C ARG A 107 -15.33 23.22 -15.03
N THR A 108 -14.87 23.89 -13.98
CA THR A 108 -14.17 23.27 -12.85
C THR A 108 -15.15 22.98 -11.73
N ILE A 109 -15.11 21.77 -11.17
CA ILE A 109 -15.90 21.38 -10.01
C ILE A 109 -14.96 20.96 -8.88
N THR A 110 -14.97 21.74 -7.80
CA THR A 110 -14.22 21.46 -6.58
C THR A 110 -14.93 20.39 -5.76
N LEU A 111 -14.18 19.41 -5.27
CA LEU A 111 -14.68 18.41 -4.33
C LEU A 111 -14.66 18.96 -2.89
N PRO A 112 -15.67 18.64 -2.07
CA PRO A 112 -15.72 19.11 -0.69
C PRO A 112 -14.61 18.48 0.16
N SER A 113 -14.22 19.18 1.22
CA SER A 113 -13.28 18.66 2.22
C SER A 113 -13.86 17.47 3.00
N GLY A 114 -12.98 16.68 3.62
CA GLY A 114 -13.38 15.51 4.40
C GLY A 114 -13.63 14.28 3.54
N MET A 115 -12.99 14.20 2.37
CA MET A 115 -12.95 12.99 1.57
C MET A 115 -11.66 12.22 1.83
N VAL A 116 -11.72 10.90 1.80
CA VAL A 116 -10.61 9.98 2.02
C VAL A 116 -10.56 8.99 0.86
N LEU A 117 -9.38 8.82 0.28
CA LEU A 117 -9.12 7.76 -0.70
C LEU A 117 -8.65 6.52 0.06
N SER A 118 -9.37 5.40 -0.10
CA SER A 118 -9.10 4.15 0.60
C SER A 118 -8.77 3.03 -0.38
N PHE A 119 -7.65 2.37 -0.15
CA PHE A 119 -7.23 1.18 -0.88
C PHE A 119 -7.27 -0.03 0.04
N LYS A 120 -8.13 -0.99 -0.26
CA LYS A 120 -8.05 -2.33 0.33
C LYS A 120 -7.12 -3.17 -0.52
N THR A 121 -6.02 -3.61 0.07
CA THR A 121 -4.99 -4.35 -0.64
C THR A 121 -4.23 -5.30 0.29
N THR A 122 -3.13 -5.88 -0.18
CA THR A 122 -2.31 -6.82 0.58
C THR A 122 -0.85 -6.40 0.61
N LEU A 123 -0.15 -6.90 1.63
CA LEU A 123 1.29 -6.97 1.65
C LEU A 123 1.77 -8.14 0.79
N SER A 124 2.89 -7.95 0.10
CA SER A 124 3.52 -8.97 -0.72
C SER A 124 5.00 -9.05 -0.38
N ASN A 125 5.50 -10.28 -0.26
CA ASN A 125 6.92 -10.53 -0.10
C ASN A 125 7.60 -10.41 -1.47
N VAL A 126 8.70 -9.69 -1.55
CA VAL A 126 9.47 -9.46 -2.78
C VAL A 126 10.92 -9.84 -2.57
N THR A 127 11.52 -10.45 -3.60
CA THR A 127 12.94 -10.78 -3.64
C THR A 127 13.59 -10.13 -4.85
N GLY A 128 14.81 -9.63 -4.69
CA GLY A 128 15.56 -9.02 -5.79
C GLY A 128 16.93 -8.49 -5.38
N THR A 129 17.75 -8.14 -6.38
CA THR A 129 19.01 -7.44 -6.19
C THR A 129 18.77 -5.98 -5.84
N VAL A 130 19.71 -5.35 -5.13
CA VAL A 130 19.69 -3.90 -4.83
C VAL A 130 20.55 -3.20 -5.87
N ASP A 131 19.96 -2.47 -6.82
CA ASP A 131 20.74 -1.56 -7.67
C ASP A 131 20.95 -0.25 -6.92
N SER A 132 22.15 -0.11 -6.36
CA SER A 132 22.62 1.10 -5.69
C SER A 132 22.62 2.36 -6.58
N SER A 133 22.42 2.24 -7.90
CA SER A 133 22.48 3.36 -8.84
C SER A 133 21.14 4.09 -9.07
N GLN A 134 19.99 3.49 -8.74
CA GLN A 134 18.66 4.09 -9.01
C GLN A 134 17.85 4.47 -7.78
N SER A 135 18.39 4.25 -6.58
CA SER A 135 17.72 4.66 -5.35
C SER A 135 18.73 4.71 -4.21
N LYS A 136 18.61 5.72 -3.34
CA LYS A 136 19.29 5.69 -2.04
C LYS A 136 18.71 4.60 -1.11
N ASP A 137 17.50 4.07 -1.38
CA ASP A 137 16.75 3.19 -0.47
C ASP A 137 15.88 2.10 -1.14
N GLY A 138 16.10 1.75 -2.40
CA GLY A 138 15.25 0.84 -3.18
C GLY A 138 15.97 -0.42 -3.66
N PHE A 139 15.21 -1.51 -3.74
CA PHE A 139 15.62 -2.74 -4.43
C PHE A 139 15.45 -2.52 -5.92
N ALA A 140 16.47 -2.83 -6.71
CA ALA A 140 16.38 -2.70 -8.14
C ALA A 140 17.02 -3.91 -8.84
N GLY A 141 16.21 -4.53 -9.69
CA GLY A 141 16.65 -5.62 -10.54
C GLY A 141 15.54 -6.08 -11.46
N LYS A 142 15.83 -6.10 -12.77
CA LYS A 142 15.03 -6.81 -13.77
C LYS A 142 14.83 -8.26 -13.32
N GLY A 143 13.58 -8.69 -13.25
CA GLY A 143 13.22 -10.08 -12.90
C GLY A 143 12.85 -10.32 -11.44
N ALA A 144 12.68 -9.28 -10.63
CA ALA A 144 12.07 -9.39 -9.30
C ALA A 144 10.75 -10.18 -9.38
N LYS A 145 10.70 -11.34 -8.74
CA LYS A 145 9.48 -12.14 -8.64
C LYS A 145 8.81 -11.82 -7.31
N ALA A 146 7.60 -11.27 -7.37
CA ALA A 146 6.76 -11.20 -6.19
C ALA A 146 6.49 -12.64 -5.74
N ALA A 147 6.86 -12.96 -4.51
CA ALA A 147 6.36 -14.17 -3.88
C ALA A 147 4.86 -13.96 -3.61
N PRO A 148 4.02 -15.00 -3.78
CA PRO A 148 2.62 -14.95 -3.36
C PRO A 148 2.50 -14.46 -1.90
N ALA A 149 1.45 -13.70 -1.61
CA ALA A 149 1.12 -13.31 -0.22
C ALA A 149 1.07 -14.57 0.67
N ASN A 150 1.60 -14.48 1.89
CA ASN A 150 1.70 -15.58 2.86
C ASN A 150 2.58 -16.77 2.46
N LYS A 151 3.36 -16.67 1.38
CA LYS A 151 4.40 -17.65 1.09
C LYS A 151 5.62 -17.37 1.95
N THR A 152 6.06 -18.37 2.71
CA THR A 152 7.39 -18.39 3.34
C THR A 152 8.42 -18.12 2.25
N VAL A 153 9.10 -16.99 2.33
CA VAL A 153 10.27 -16.74 1.50
C VAL A 153 11.45 -17.32 2.27
N PRO A 154 11.99 -18.48 1.86
CA PRO A 154 13.20 -18.99 2.49
C PRO A 154 14.30 -17.95 2.23
N ILE A 155 14.93 -17.51 3.30
CA ILE A 155 16.21 -16.82 3.18
C ILE A 155 17.18 -17.88 2.65
N ASN A 156 17.59 -17.77 1.39
CA ASN A 156 18.59 -18.65 0.82
C ASN A 156 19.97 -18.09 1.17
N PRO A 157 20.71 -18.67 2.14
CA PRO A 157 22.02 -18.17 2.55
C PRO A 157 23.08 -18.28 1.44
N ASP A 158 22.82 -19.08 0.40
CA ASP A 158 23.72 -19.22 -0.75
C ASP A 158 23.53 -18.11 -1.79
N GLU A 159 22.43 -17.34 -1.72
CA GLU A 159 22.16 -16.18 -2.58
C GLU A 159 22.66 -14.88 -1.92
N LYS A 160 23.98 -14.65 -2.06
CA LYS A 160 24.72 -13.57 -1.38
C LYS A 160 24.43 -12.14 -1.83
N ASP A 161 23.54 -11.94 -2.80
CA ASP A 161 23.21 -10.61 -3.36
C ASP A 161 21.69 -10.37 -3.52
N VAL A 162 20.88 -11.24 -2.91
CA VAL A 162 19.41 -11.12 -2.98
C VAL A 162 18.92 -10.53 -1.68
N SER A 163 18.49 -9.27 -1.74
CA SER A 163 17.73 -8.69 -0.65
C SER A 163 16.30 -9.21 -0.71
N GLN A 164 15.65 -9.29 0.45
CA GLN A 164 14.24 -9.66 0.57
C GLN A 164 13.48 -8.57 1.31
N GLY A 165 12.23 -8.30 0.96
CA GLY A 165 11.43 -7.27 1.60
C GLY A 165 9.93 -7.52 1.53
N VAL A 166 9.19 -6.76 2.32
CA VAL A 166 7.72 -6.74 2.32
C VAL A 166 7.28 -5.44 1.71
N CYS A 167 6.43 -5.46 0.68
CA CYS A 167 5.90 -4.25 0.07
C CYS A 167 4.37 -4.23 -0.01
N ILE A 168 3.80 -3.02 -0.05
CA ILE A 168 2.40 -2.80 -0.45
C ILE A 168 2.28 -3.00 -1.96
N THR A 169 1.30 -3.78 -2.42
CA THR A 169 0.97 -3.92 -3.85
C THR A 169 -0.35 -3.24 -4.17
N PHE A 170 -0.53 -2.72 -5.38
CA PHE A 170 -1.81 -2.17 -5.87
C PHE A 170 -2.45 -3.04 -6.97
N GLN A 171 -1.79 -4.13 -7.38
CA GLN A 171 -2.21 -4.96 -8.50
C GLN A 171 -3.63 -5.54 -8.34
N LYS A 172 -4.01 -5.86 -7.10
CA LYS A 172 -5.34 -6.38 -6.75
C LYS A 172 -6.11 -5.45 -5.82
N ALA A 173 -5.72 -4.17 -5.75
CA ALA A 173 -6.37 -3.24 -4.85
C ALA A 173 -7.81 -2.95 -5.28
N SER A 174 -8.68 -2.84 -4.28
CA SER A 174 -9.99 -2.22 -4.41
C SER A 174 -9.89 -0.78 -3.92
N VAL A 175 -10.43 0.16 -4.69
CA VAL A 175 -10.37 1.60 -4.40
C VAL A 175 -11.75 2.09 -4.02
N ASP A 176 -11.83 2.93 -3.00
CA ASP A 176 -13.06 3.57 -2.56
C ASP A 176 -12.82 5.04 -2.19
N LEU A 177 -13.88 5.85 -2.27
CA LEU A 177 -13.92 7.23 -1.82
C LEU A 177 -14.88 7.34 -0.64
N ILE A 178 -14.34 7.66 0.53
CA ILE A 178 -15.08 7.72 1.79
C ILE A 178 -15.28 9.18 2.19
N GLY A 179 -16.51 9.56 2.54
CA GLY A 179 -16.79 10.86 3.14
C GLY A 179 -16.80 10.78 4.67
N THR A 180 -16.10 11.69 5.34
CA THR A 180 -16.03 11.78 6.81
C THR A 180 -17.02 12.82 7.37
N THR A 181 -17.59 13.66 6.51
CA THR A 181 -18.61 14.68 6.81
C THR A 181 -19.92 14.38 6.09
N ASP A 182 -21.04 14.98 6.48
CA ASP A 182 -22.32 14.79 5.78
C ASP A 182 -22.28 15.27 4.33
N GLU A 183 -21.54 16.35 4.06
CA GLU A 183 -21.36 16.89 2.72
C GLU A 183 -20.52 15.95 1.84
N SER A 184 -19.36 15.52 2.32
CA SER A 184 -18.50 14.59 1.60
C SER A 184 -19.18 13.23 1.39
N ARG A 185 -19.92 12.70 2.38
CA ARG A 185 -20.71 11.46 2.26
C ARG A 185 -21.76 11.53 1.15
N LYS A 186 -22.36 12.70 0.91
CA LYS A 186 -23.28 12.89 -0.22
C LYS A 186 -22.50 13.00 -1.53
N ALA A 187 -21.38 13.72 -1.54
CA ALA A 187 -20.57 13.93 -2.72
C ALA A 187 -20.00 12.61 -3.28
N VAL A 188 -19.45 11.74 -2.43
CA VAL A 188 -18.79 10.50 -2.87
C VAL A 188 -19.70 9.54 -3.65
N LYS A 189 -21.01 9.52 -3.34
CA LYS A 189 -21.98 8.63 -4.00
C LYS A 189 -22.07 8.85 -5.51
N GLY A 190 -21.88 10.08 -5.98
CA GLY A 190 -21.96 10.44 -7.40
C GLY A 190 -20.58 10.59 -8.06
N LYS A 191 -19.55 9.92 -7.53
CA LYS A 191 -18.14 10.13 -7.90
C LYS A 191 -17.41 8.81 -8.18
N THR A 192 -18.16 7.73 -8.38
CA THR A 192 -17.64 6.39 -8.69
C THR A 192 -16.87 6.33 -10.01
N PHE A 193 -17.15 7.23 -10.96
CA PHE A 193 -16.44 7.34 -12.25
C PHE A 193 -14.93 7.59 -12.10
N MET A 194 -14.46 8.08 -10.95
CA MET A 194 -13.02 8.28 -10.72
C MET A 194 -12.30 7.02 -10.25
N LEU A 195 -13.01 6.01 -9.73
CA LEU A 195 -12.40 4.90 -9.00
C LEU A 195 -11.48 4.04 -9.88
N ASP A 196 -11.90 3.74 -11.11
CA ASP A 196 -11.10 2.94 -12.04
C ASP A 196 -9.86 3.69 -12.52
N ALA A 197 -9.98 4.99 -12.82
CA ALA A 197 -8.85 5.82 -13.19
C ALA A 197 -7.84 5.95 -12.02
N LEU A 198 -8.32 6.14 -10.79
CA LEU A 198 -7.47 6.17 -9.59
C LEU A 198 -6.77 4.83 -9.37
N LYS A 199 -7.50 3.72 -9.52
CA LYS A 199 -6.93 2.38 -9.42
C LYS A 199 -5.83 2.18 -10.45
N GLN A 200 -6.08 2.51 -11.71
CA GLN A 200 -5.12 2.37 -12.79
C GLN A 200 -3.89 3.25 -12.56
N TYR A 201 -4.09 4.51 -12.17
CA TYR A 201 -2.99 5.43 -11.84
C TYR A 201 -2.06 4.84 -10.77
N PHE A 202 -2.60 4.34 -9.65
CA PHE A 202 -1.79 3.76 -8.58
C PHE A 202 -1.15 2.42 -8.97
N GLN A 203 -1.73 1.68 -9.92
CA GLN A 203 -1.15 0.45 -10.47
C GLN A 203 0.04 0.72 -11.40
N GLU A 204 -0.04 1.79 -12.20
CA GLU A 204 0.98 2.15 -13.19
C GLU A 204 2.12 2.97 -12.57
N ASN A 205 1.84 3.78 -11.56
CA ASN A 205 2.84 4.60 -10.88
C ASN A 205 3.61 3.79 -9.83
N ALA A 206 4.65 3.11 -10.31
CA ALA A 206 5.52 2.19 -9.56
C ALA A 206 6.33 2.81 -8.41
N GLU A 207 6.27 4.13 -8.20
CA GLU A 207 6.89 4.83 -7.06
C GLU A 207 6.33 4.33 -5.70
N LEU A 208 5.14 3.71 -5.71
CA LEU A 208 4.41 3.14 -4.57
C LEU A 208 4.90 1.78 -4.07
N LYS A 209 6.16 1.39 -4.28
CA LYS A 209 6.73 0.22 -3.61
C LYS A 209 7.12 0.57 -2.17
N TYR A 210 6.13 0.74 -1.30
CA TYR A 210 6.36 0.97 0.13
C TYR A 210 6.95 -0.28 0.77
N PHE A 211 8.28 -0.36 0.88
CA PHE A 211 8.92 -1.44 1.63
C PHE A 211 8.67 -1.25 3.13
N VAL A 212 7.85 -2.09 3.73
CA VAL A 212 7.53 -2.05 5.16
C VAL A 212 8.69 -2.62 5.99
N ALA A 213 9.42 -3.58 5.42
CA ALA A 213 10.62 -4.18 6.03
C ALA A 213 11.55 -4.73 4.94
N GLY A 214 12.84 -4.83 5.25
CA GLY A 214 13.86 -5.46 4.40
C GLY A 214 14.83 -6.30 5.23
N VAL A 215 15.24 -7.45 4.69
CA VAL A 215 16.29 -8.31 5.22
C VAL A 215 17.38 -8.40 4.15
N SER A 216 18.62 -8.17 4.56
CA SER A 216 19.80 -8.31 3.72
C SER A 216 20.53 -9.60 4.06
N ASN A 217 20.99 -10.31 3.03
CA ASN A 217 21.83 -11.50 3.16
C ASN A 217 23.34 -11.18 3.19
N LEU A 218 23.71 -9.91 3.38
CA LEU A 218 25.10 -9.46 3.50
C LEU A 218 25.83 -10.10 4.69
#